data_AF-A0A7H8YYM4-F1
#
_entry.id   AF-A0A7H8YYM4-F1
#
_cell.length_a   1.000
_cell.length_b   1.000
_cell.length_c   1.000
_cell.angle_alpha   90.00
_cell.angle_beta   90.00
_cell.angle_gamma   90.00
#
_symmetry.space_group_name_H-M   'P 1'
#
loop_
_entity.id
_entity.type
_entity.pdbx_description
1 polymer ?
#
loop_
_entity_poly.entity_id
_entity_poly.type
_entity_poly.pdbx_seq_one_letter_code
_entity_poly.pdbx_strand_id
1 'polypeptide(L)'
;MVTLIWNDLRHHARQWLWSLLVATVGGAIIGVIITTWYSALSWAQAQGSAELVNASHIISSSLVSYVGLATAVILSTTLGLTVSAQQRSHALWKVLGIPGSRIRRIILAQVGVIGLLGGVIGAVASLPLVRVYLLTWREFDVFPQNLPIIMPGFGVPLTIAVTTLFCILGAMGPARRAASVPEMQALREATAPQTRTRWWQWVVVGIMLLGLVMTPFESSLPMSDAERAEMATSGMNLNDPGERAMAGASMGLLAAIAGLCVPNWTLRPLLTWWTALIPGRSPAWFAARANARHRASLSMTTIVPFAIAVALTGTVYATVGAGQATGAQGSVNGFLSVGVPTFFISGVGGIANIAMVGRARRQEGALLGVIGARTGTVLASTALEGVIYAVTGIIFGLAATAVSAVYAALYSGGGTAVLVASVPVGLLALVSGISLALAVATTWLPAQLDRRSIMDNLRQPV
;
A
#
# COMPACT_ATOMS: atom_id res chain seq x y z
N MET A 1 25.29 22.81 2.53
CA MET A 1 24.35 21.66 2.61
C MET A 1 23.14 21.85 1.70
N VAL A 2 22.43 22.98 1.77
CA VAL A 2 21.24 23.26 0.94
C VAL A 2 21.53 23.21 -0.57
N THR A 3 22.66 23.77 -1.01
CA THR A 3 23.10 23.73 -2.42
C THR A 3 23.35 22.31 -2.94
N LEU A 4 23.91 21.43 -2.11
CA LEU A 4 24.17 20.03 -2.46
C LEU A 4 22.86 19.23 -2.56
N ILE A 5 21.92 19.46 -1.62
CA ILE A 5 20.57 18.87 -1.65
C ILE A 5 19.86 19.24 -2.96
N TRP A 6 19.89 20.52 -3.32
CA TRP A 6 19.19 21.04 -4.48
C TRP A 6 19.79 20.56 -5.81
N ASN A 7 21.12 20.52 -5.91
CA ASN A 7 21.80 20.01 -7.11
C ASN A 7 21.53 18.51 -7.29
N ASP A 8 21.53 17.73 -6.21
CA ASP A 8 21.24 16.30 -6.28
C ASP A 8 19.78 16.01 -6.65
N LEU A 9 18.83 16.80 -6.11
CA LEU A 9 17.41 16.74 -6.51
C LEU A 9 17.22 17.03 -7.99
N ARG A 10 17.91 18.04 -8.54
CA ARG A 10 17.87 18.36 -9.97
C ARG A 10 18.47 17.24 -10.81
N HIS A 11 19.60 16.68 -10.39
CA HIS A 11 20.27 15.61 -11.13
C HIS A 11 19.42 14.33 -11.22
N HIS A 12 18.73 13.99 -10.13
CA HIS A 12 17.86 12.81 -10.05
C HIS A 12 16.36 13.14 -10.16
N ALA A 13 16.00 14.29 -10.75
CA ALA A 13 14.62 14.80 -10.76
C ALA A 13 13.61 13.77 -11.25
N ARG A 14 13.95 13.00 -12.29
CA ARG A 14 13.05 11.96 -12.83
C ARG A 14 12.73 10.83 -11.85
N GLN A 15 13.63 10.49 -10.93
CA GLN A 15 13.35 9.47 -9.89
C GLN A 15 12.49 10.07 -8.77
N TRP A 16 12.77 11.32 -8.39
CA TRP A 16 12.01 12.04 -7.38
C TRP A 16 10.61 12.47 -7.84
N LEU A 17 10.38 12.63 -9.14
CA LEU A 17 9.04 12.94 -9.69
C LEU A 17 8.01 11.85 -9.36
N TRP A 18 8.41 10.58 -9.38
CA TRP A 18 7.51 9.48 -9.05
C TRP A 18 7.18 9.42 -7.55
N SER A 19 8.16 9.66 -6.68
CA SER A 19 7.90 9.76 -5.23
C SER A 19 7.12 11.02 -4.87
N LEU A 20 7.34 12.13 -5.57
CA LEU A 20 6.53 13.34 -5.44
C LEU A 20 5.07 13.06 -5.85
N LEU A 21 4.83 12.37 -6.98
CA LEU A 21 3.50 12.00 -7.42
C LEU A 21 2.78 11.16 -6.34
N VAL A 22 3.44 10.12 -5.82
CA VAL A 22 2.86 9.28 -4.76
C VAL A 22 2.61 10.08 -3.48
N ALA A 23 3.53 10.98 -3.10
CA ALA A 23 3.35 11.87 -1.95
C ALA A 23 2.18 12.85 -2.13
N THR A 24 1.99 13.39 -3.33
CA THR A 24 0.86 14.25 -3.68
C THR A 24 -0.47 13.50 -3.58
N VAL A 25 -0.55 12.28 -4.11
CA VAL A 25 -1.78 11.47 -4.02
C VAL A 25 -2.07 11.07 -2.57
N GLY A 26 -1.05 10.68 -1.81
CA GLY A 26 -1.17 10.41 -0.38
C GLY A 26 -1.66 11.63 0.40
N GLY A 27 -1.07 12.80 0.15
CA GLY A 27 -1.48 14.06 0.76
C GLY A 27 -2.90 14.49 0.39
N ALA A 28 -3.30 14.30 -0.87
CA ALA A 28 -4.67 14.56 -1.31
C ALA A 28 -5.68 13.67 -0.58
N ILE A 29 -5.39 12.38 -0.42
CA ILE A 29 -6.25 11.44 0.31
C ILE A 29 -6.33 11.80 1.79
N ILE A 30 -5.20 12.10 2.43
CA ILE A 30 -5.16 12.54 3.83
C ILE A 30 -6.00 13.82 4.02
N GLY A 31 -5.86 14.80 3.12
CA GLY A 31 -6.62 16.05 3.19
C GLY A 31 -8.11 15.86 2.97
N VAL A 32 -8.50 14.98 2.05
CA VAL A 32 -9.89 14.60 1.84
C VAL A 32 -10.47 13.97 3.11
N ILE A 33 -9.79 12.99 3.72
CA ILE A 33 -10.25 12.30 4.95
C ILE A 33 -10.41 13.29 6.11
N ILE A 34 -9.43 14.17 6.33
CA ILE A 34 -9.48 15.18 7.40
C ILE A 34 -10.68 16.12 7.19
N THR A 35 -10.89 16.59 5.97
CA THR A 35 -11.96 17.55 5.66
C THR A 35 -13.34 16.90 5.78
N THR A 36 -13.51 15.66 5.29
CA THR A 36 -14.79 14.95 5.42
C THR A 36 -15.09 14.56 6.85
N TRP A 37 -14.09 14.12 7.63
CA TRP A 37 -14.28 13.85 9.05
C TRP A 37 -14.73 15.09 9.80
N TYR A 38 -14.04 16.22 9.60
CA TYR A 38 -14.40 17.47 10.29
C TYR A 38 -15.79 17.96 9.88
N SER A 39 -16.13 17.88 8.59
CA SER A 39 -17.45 18.26 8.09
C SER A 39 -18.55 17.36 8.68
N ALA A 40 -18.32 16.04 8.75
CA ALA A 40 -19.27 15.10 9.35
C ALA A 40 -19.44 15.34 10.86
N LEU A 41 -18.34 15.53 11.58
CA LEU A 41 -18.35 15.78 13.01
C LEU A 41 -19.06 17.09 13.36
N SER A 42 -18.75 18.17 12.65
CA SER A 42 -19.39 19.48 12.88
C SER A 42 -20.88 19.47 12.58
N TRP A 43 -21.31 18.76 11.52
CA TRP A 43 -22.72 18.54 11.25
C TRP A 43 -23.40 17.71 12.35
N ALA A 44 -22.78 16.61 12.79
CA ALA A 44 -23.32 15.76 13.86
C ALA A 44 -23.46 16.52 15.18
N GLN A 45 -22.49 17.37 15.51
CA GLN A 45 -22.53 18.25 16.69
C GLN A 45 -23.67 19.27 16.60
N ALA A 46 -23.92 19.84 15.41
CA ALA A 46 -25.02 20.78 15.20
C ALA A 46 -26.40 20.13 15.40
N GLN A 47 -26.52 18.82 15.19
CA GLN A 47 -27.77 18.08 15.39
C GLN A 47 -28.03 17.73 16.87
N GLY A 48 -27.01 17.82 17.74
CA GLY A 48 -27.14 17.61 19.18
C GLY A 48 -27.29 16.15 19.63
N SER A 49 -27.10 15.16 18.74
CA SER A 49 -27.20 13.73 19.08
C SER A 49 -25.82 13.11 19.31
N ALA A 50 -25.64 12.49 20.48
CA ALA A 50 -24.39 11.82 20.85
C ALA A 50 -24.08 10.62 19.93
N GLU A 51 -25.11 9.96 19.41
CA GLU A 51 -25.00 8.84 18.50
C GLU A 51 -24.33 9.21 17.16
N LEU A 52 -24.73 10.34 16.55
CA LEU A 52 -24.13 10.80 15.28
C LEU A 52 -22.67 11.24 15.46
N VAL A 53 -22.36 11.82 16.63
CA VAL A 53 -20.99 12.19 16.98
C VAL A 53 -20.12 10.94 17.14
N ASN A 54 -20.62 9.92 17.85
CA ASN A 54 -19.90 8.66 18.01
C ASN A 54 -19.70 7.93 16.66
N ALA A 55 -20.75 7.87 15.82
CA ALA A 55 -20.67 7.30 14.48
C ALA A 55 -19.61 8.00 13.62
N SER A 56 -19.55 9.33 13.67
CA SER A 56 -18.52 10.13 12.96
C SER A 56 -17.10 9.75 13.40
N HIS A 57 -16.89 9.52 14.70
CA HIS A 57 -15.59 9.09 15.23
C HIS A 57 -15.22 7.67 14.83
N ILE A 58 -16.16 6.72 14.88
CA ILE A 58 -15.93 5.31 14.51
C ILE A 58 -15.60 5.16 13.02
N ILE A 59 -16.36 5.84 12.15
CA ILE A 59 -16.12 5.84 10.70
C ILE A 59 -14.74 6.43 10.41
N SER A 60 -14.38 7.53 11.08
CA SER A 60 -13.14 8.25 10.81
C SER A 60 -11.91 7.54 11.36
N SER A 61 -12.00 6.92 12.54
CA SER A 61 -10.92 6.10 13.10
C SER A 61 -10.64 4.88 12.21
N SER A 62 -11.69 4.28 11.64
CA SER A 62 -11.58 3.22 10.64
C SER A 62 -10.90 3.73 9.37
N LEU A 63 -11.35 4.85 8.80
CA LEU A 63 -10.73 5.44 7.60
C LEU A 63 -9.24 5.76 7.80
N VAL A 64 -8.87 6.35 8.93
CA VAL A 64 -7.47 6.64 9.29
C VAL A 64 -6.66 5.35 9.41
N SER A 65 -7.23 4.30 9.99
CA SER A 65 -6.54 3.01 10.15
C SER A 65 -6.30 2.34 8.80
N TYR A 66 -7.33 2.10 7.99
CA TYR A 66 -7.19 1.41 6.71
C TYR A 66 -6.40 2.24 5.68
N VAL A 67 -6.84 3.46 5.41
CA VAL A 67 -6.27 4.30 4.35
C VAL A 67 -4.93 4.90 4.78
N GLY A 68 -4.78 5.27 6.05
CA GLY A 68 -3.52 5.79 6.59
C GLY A 68 -2.43 4.72 6.58
N LEU A 69 -2.73 3.48 6.96
CA LEU A 69 -1.77 2.37 6.85
C LEU A 69 -1.37 2.10 5.40
N ALA A 70 -2.35 2.02 4.48
CA ALA A 70 -2.07 1.84 3.06
C ALA A 70 -1.12 2.93 2.54
N THR A 71 -1.45 4.19 2.83
CA THR A 71 -0.66 5.36 2.40
C THR A 71 0.74 5.33 2.99
N ALA A 72 0.89 5.02 4.28
CA ALA A 72 2.19 4.94 4.94
C ALA A 72 3.07 3.82 4.34
N VAL A 73 2.51 2.64 4.09
CA VAL A 73 3.24 1.51 3.48
C VAL A 73 3.66 1.86 2.06
N ILE A 74 2.75 2.42 1.25
CA ILE A 74 3.04 2.77 -0.14
C ILE A 74 4.14 3.84 -0.20
N LEU A 75 4.03 4.93 0.57
CA LEU A 75 5.07 5.95 0.65
C LEU A 75 6.42 5.36 1.08
N SER A 76 6.42 4.49 2.08
CA SER A 76 7.63 3.81 2.56
C SER A 76 8.28 2.96 1.47
N THR A 77 7.51 2.18 0.72
CA THR A 77 8.04 1.36 -0.38
C THR A 77 8.60 2.20 -1.53
N THR A 78 7.86 3.24 -1.94
CA THR A 78 8.26 4.13 -3.05
C THR A 78 9.50 4.96 -2.70
N LEU A 79 9.55 5.54 -1.51
CA LEU A 79 10.72 6.29 -1.05
C LEU A 79 11.91 5.35 -0.83
N GLY A 80 11.68 4.14 -0.33
CA GLY A 80 12.71 3.12 -0.20
C GLY A 80 13.34 2.72 -1.53
N LEU A 81 12.52 2.59 -2.58
CA LEU A 81 12.99 2.36 -3.95
C LEU A 81 13.78 3.56 -4.50
N THR A 82 13.29 4.78 -4.28
CA THR A 82 13.96 6.01 -4.74
C THR A 82 15.35 6.14 -4.11
N VAL A 83 15.47 5.93 -2.80
CA VAL A 83 16.75 5.95 -2.08
C VAL A 83 17.65 4.81 -2.53
N SER A 84 17.08 3.62 -2.79
CA SER A 84 17.86 2.48 -3.28
C SER A 84 18.43 2.72 -4.68
N ALA A 85 17.67 3.41 -5.54
CA ALA A 85 18.13 3.79 -6.87
C ALA A 85 19.30 4.80 -6.86
N GLN A 86 19.53 5.49 -5.74
CA GLN A 86 20.60 6.48 -5.56
C GLN A 86 21.79 5.95 -4.74
N GLN A 87 21.78 4.66 -4.39
CA GLN A 87 22.84 4.05 -3.56
C GLN A 87 24.24 4.25 -4.14
N ARG A 88 24.39 4.20 -5.48
CA ARG A 88 25.67 4.41 -6.15
C ARG A 88 26.21 5.83 -5.93
N SER A 89 25.36 6.84 -6.12
CA SER A 89 25.70 8.25 -5.89
C SER A 89 26.08 8.50 -4.42
N HIS A 90 25.35 7.89 -3.48
CA HIS A 90 25.67 7.97 -2.06
C HIS A 90 26.95 7.19 -1.68
N ALA A 91 27.25 6.09 -2.37
CA ALA A 91 28.50 5.36 -2.16
C ALA A 91 29.71 6.18 -2.61
N LEU A 92 29.62 6.90 -3.73
CA LEU A 92 30.67 7.83 -4.17
C LEU A 92 30.95 8.91 -3.12
N TRP A 93 29.91 9.43 -2.45
CA TRP A 93 30.10 10.36 -1.33
C TRP A 93 30.87 9.76 -0.16
N LYS A 94 30.70 8.46 0.12
CA LYS A 94 31.49 7.77 1.16
C LYS A 94 32.95 7.62 0.76
N VAL A 95 33.22 7.27 -0.50
CA VAL A 95 34.60 7.22 -1.04
C VAL A 95 35.30 8.59 -0.91
N LEU A 96 34.55 9.68 -1.04
CA LEU A 96 35.02 11.05 -0.81
C LEU A 96 35.12 11.44 0.69
N GLY A 97 34.91 10.51 1.62
CA GLY A 97 35.06 10.70 3.06
C GLY A 97 33.84 11.29 3.79
N ILE A 98 32.65 11.34 3.16
CA ILE A 98 31.45 11.88 3.82
C ILE A 98 30.89 10.85 4.82
N PRO A 99 30.72 11.19 6.11
CA PRO A 99 30.26 10.25 7.11
C PRO A 99 28.80 9.82 6.88
N GLY A 100 28.48 8.56 7.14
CA GLY A 100 27.13 8.00 6.94
C GLY A 100 26.01 8.72 7.69
N SER A 101 26.31 9.33 8.85
CA SER A 101 25.36 10.15 9.61
C SER A 101 24.93 11.41 8.83
N ARG A 102 25.85 12.01 8.08
CA ARG A 102 25.58 13.18 7.23
C ARG A 102 24.77 12.77 5.99
N ILE A 103 25.10 11.64 5.38
CA ILE A 103 24.32 11.06 4.27
C ILE A 103 22.88 10.80 4.71
N ARG A 104 22.67 10.20 5.90
CA ARG A 104 21.32 9.98 6.46
C ARG A 104 20.53 11.27 6.58
N ARG A 105 21.14 12.35 7.10
CA ARG A 105 20.47 13.66 7.24
C ARG A 105 20.14 14.27 5.88
N ILE A 106 21.02 14.14 4.89
CA ILE A 106 20.78 14.63 3.52
C ILE A 106 19.58 13.91 2.90
N ILE A 107 19.54 12.57 2.98
CA ILE A 107 18.42 11.78 2.45
C ILE A 107 17.11 12.16 3.15
N LEU A 108 17.11 12.23 4.49
CA LEU A 108 15.90 12.62 5.23
C LEU A 108 15.46 14.05 4.92
N ALA A 109 16.39 14.97 4.67
CA ALA A 109 16.07 16.34 4.26
C ALA A 109 15.45 16.37 2.85
N GLN A 110 15.99 15.61 1.89
CA GLN A 110 15.43 15.49 0.53
C GLN A 110 14.01 14.92 0.56
N VAL A 111 13.81 13.84 1.33
CA VAL A 111 12.49 13.25 1.53
C VAL A 111 11.55 14.21 2.24
N GLY A 112 12.05 14.96 3.24
CA GLY A 112 11.27 15.98 3.92
C GLY A 112 10.80 17.09 2.98
N VAL A 113 11.66 17.57 2.09
CA VAL A 113 11.28 18.55 1.04
C VAL A 113 10.20 17.98 0.13
N ILE A 114 10.30 16.71 -0.26
CA ILE A 114 9.33 16.08 -1.15
C ILE A 114 8.01 15.78 -0.44
N GLY A 115 8.05 15.39 0.83
CA GLY A 115 6.87 15.23 1.66
C GLY A 115 6.15 16.57 1.88
N LEU A 116 6.90 17.65 2.05
CA LEU A 116 6.34 19.00 2.17
C LEU A 116 5.72 19.46 0.85
N LEU A 117 6.43 19.35 -0.26
CA LEU A 117 5.91 19.72 -1.58
C LEU A 117 4.69 18.86 -1.96
N GLY A 118 4.79 17.54 -1.77
CA GLY A 118 3.68 16.61 -2.01
C GLY A 118 2.49 16.89 -1.09
N GLY A 119 2.73 17.22 0.18
CA GLY A 119 1.69 17.62 1.13
C GLY A 119 1.00 18.93 0.74
N VAL A 120 1.76 19.93 0.28
CA VAL A 120 1.19 21.22 -0.18
C VAL A 120 0.36 21.02 -1.44
N ILE A 121 0.91 20.34 -2.46
CA ILE A 121 0.18 20.07 -3.71
C ILE A 121 -1.03 19.17 -3.42
N GLY A 122 -0.87 18.17 -2.56
CA GLY A 122 -1.93 17.27 -2.13
C GLY A 122 -3.06 17.99 -1.40
N ALA A 123 -2.73 18.89 -0.46
CA ALA A 123 -3.74 19.69 0.24
C ALA A 123 -4.52 20.57 -0.74
N VAL A 124 -3.87 21.22 -1.71
CA VAL A 124 -4.56 21.99 -2.75
C VAL A 124 -5.43 21.08 -3.63
N ALA A 125 -4.90 19.92 -4.03
CA ALA A 125 -5.64 18.94 -4.84
C ALA A 125 -6.84 18.32 -4.09
N SER A 126 -6.79 18.24 -2.75
CA SER A 126 -7.90 17.71 -1.95
C SER A 126 -9.15 18.59 -2.04
N LEU A 127 -9.02 19.91 -2.22
CA LEU A 127 -10.15 20.84 -2.23
C LEU A 127 -11.25 20.47 -3.24
N PRO A 128 -10.96 20.25 -4.54
CA PRO A 128 -11.95 19.76 -5.49
C PRO A 128 -12.33 18.29 -5.25
N LEU A 129 -11.40 17.48 -4.73
CA LEU A 129 -11.62 16.04 -4.53
C LEU A 129 -12.60 15.75 -3.37
N VAL A 130 -12.69 16.61 -2.35
CA VAL A 130 -13.63 16.43 -1.23
C VAL A 130 -15.06 16.26 -1.75
N ARG A 131 -15.47 17.06 -2.75
CA ARG A 131 -16.83 16.99 -3.30
C ARG A 131 -17.11 15.67 -4.00
N VAL A 132 -16.13 15.16 -4.75
CA VAL A 132 -16.23 13.85 -5.41
C VAL A 132 -16.23 12.72 -4.38
N TYR A 133 -15.40 12.84 -3.34
CA TYR A 133 -15.31 11.85 -2.28
C TYR A 133 -16.56 11.79 -1.40
N LEU A 134 -17.24 12.91 -1.15
CA LEU A 134 -18.53 12.89 -0.45
C LEU A 134 -19.60 12.08 -1.20
N LEU A 135 -19.46 11.83 -2.50
CA LEU A 135 -20.34 10.90 -3.22
C LEU A 135 -20.20 9.47 -2.71
N THR A 136 -19.03 9.06 -2.21
CA THR A 136 -18.83 7.72 -1.61
C THR A 136 -19.45 7.62 -0.22
N TRP A 137 -19.67 8.76 0.46
CA TRP A 137 -20.32 8.81 1.77
C TRP A 137 -21.85 8.64 1.69
N ARG A 138 -22.43 8.75 0.48
CA ARG A 138 -23.86 8.47 0.25
C ARG A 138 -24.24 7.03 0.59
N GLU A 139 -23.26 6.13 0.62
CA GLU A 139 -23.47 4.76 1.07
C GLU A 139 -23.98 4.74 2.52
N PHE A 140 -23.40 5.55 3.42
CA PHE A 140 -23.61 5.43 4.86
C PHE A 140 -25.06 5.63 5.32
N ASP A 141 -25.90 6.34 4.55
CA ASP A 141 -27.31 6.73 4.86
C ASP A 141 -27.53 7.46 6.23
N VAL A 142 -26.48 7.63 7.02
CA VAL A 142 -26.45 8.37 8.31
C VAL A 142 -26.32 9.88 8.12
N PHE A 143 -25.74 10.31 6.98
CA PHE A 143 -25.41 11.71 6.71
C PHE A 143 -26.24 12.26 5.55
N PRO A 144 -26.60 13.56 5.57
CA PRO A 144 -27.36 14.18 4.49
C PRO A 144 -26.58 14.13 3.17
N GLN A 145 -27.30 13.94 2.05
CA GLN A 145 -26.70 13.83 0.72
C GLN A 145 -25.91 15.08 0.30
N ASN A 146 -26.27 16.24 0.85
CA ASN A 146 -25.56 17.51 0.66
C ASN A 146 -24.87 17.94 1.97
N LEU A 147 -23.98 17.11 2.48
CA LEU A 147 -23.22 17.43 3.68
C LEU A 147 -22.42 18.72 3.47
N PRO A 148 -22.61 19.76 4.33
CA PRO A 148 -21.92 21.03 4.16
C PRO A 148 -20.41 20.84 4.31
N ILE A 149 -19.65 21.29 3.32
CA ILE A 149 -18.19 21.23 3.38
C ILE A 149 -17.71 22.35 4.28
N ILE A 150 -17.23 21.99 5.47
CA ILE A 150 -16.66 22.93 6.42
C ILE A 150 -15.15 22.71 6.40
N MET A 151 -14.42 23.71 5.91
CA MET A 151 -12.97 23.66 5.85
C MET A 151 -12.38 24.06 7.21
N PRO A 152 -11.78 23.13 7.98
CA PRO A 152 -11.10 23.51 9.22
C PRO A 152 -9.86 24.34 8.89
N GLY A 153 -9.65 25.45 9.62
CA GLY A 153 -8.42 26.26 9.47
C GLY A 153 -7.13 25.48 9.72
N PHE A 154 -7.20 24.40 10.52
CA PHE A 154 -6.09 23.49 10.77
C PHE A 154 -5.96 22.36 9.72
N GLY A 155 -6.92 22.17 8.81
CA GLY A 155 -6.97 21.02 7.89
C GLY A 155 -5.78 20.96 6.93
N VAL A 156 -5.50 22.10 6.27
CA VAL A 156 -4.36 22.26 5.36
C VAL A 156 -3.01 22.04 6.07
N PRO A 157 -2.68 22.75 7.17
CA PRO A 157 -1.39 22.53 7.85
C PRO A 157 -1.28 21.12 8.42
N LEU A 158 -2.37 20.51 8.91
CA LEU A 158 -2.35 19.13 9.40
C LEU A 158 -2.06 18.14 8.27
N THR A 159 -2.66 18.33 7.09
CA THR A 159 -2.42 17.48 5.91
C THR A 159 -0.97 17.53 5.48
N ILE A 160 -0.39 18.73 5.41
CA ILE A 160 1.03 18.93 5.07
C ILE A 160 1.91 18.26 6.12
N ALA A 161 1.61 18.45 7.41
CA ALA A 161 2.38 17.89 8.52
C ALA A 161 2.34 16.34 8.51
N VAL A 162 1.15 15.73 8.39
CA VAL A 162 0.97 14.28 8.38
C VAL A 162 1.62 13.66 7.14
N THR A 163 1.46 14.25 5.96
CA THR A 163 2.09 13.76 4.72
C THR A 163 3.63 13.80 4.85
N THR A 164 4.17 14.92 5.33
CA THR A 164 5.61 15.07 5.54
C THR A 164 6.13 14.06 6.57
N LEU A 165 5.39 13.87 7.66
CA LEU A 165 5.72 12.89 8.69
C LEU A 165 5.75 11.47 8.12
N PHE A 166 4.73 11.08 7.34
CA PHE A 166 4.69 9.77 6.69
C PHE A 166 5.86 9.55 5.74
N CYS A 167 6.22 10.58 4.95
CA CYS A 167 7.40 10.51 4.10
C CYS A 167 8.70 10.31 4.90
N ILE A 168 8.90 11.10 5.96
CA ILE A 168 10.09 10.99 6.82
C ILE A 168 10.15 9.61 7.48
N LEU A 169 9.07 9.17 8.11
CA LEU A 169 8.99 7.86 8.77
C LEU A 169 9.21 6.72 7.77
N GLY A 170 8.60 6.79 6.59
CA GLY A 170 8.78 5.80 5.52
C GLY A 170 10.21 5.72 5.01
N ALA A 171 10.92 6.85 4.92
CA ALA A 171 12.32 6.89 4.48
C ALA A 171 13.35 6.63 5.58
N MET A 172 12.99 6.65 6.87
CA MET A 172 13.95 6.39 7.96
C MET A 172 14.64 5.03 7.82
N GLY A 173 13.88 3.98 7.50
CA GLY A 173 14.41 2.62 7.32
C GLY A 173 15.40 2.52 6.15
N PRO A 174 15.01 2.96 4.94
CA PRO A 174 15.90 3.06 3.78
C PRO A 174 17.12 3.97 3.97
N ALA A 175 16.95 5.17 4.54
CA ALA A 175 18.02 6.13 4.78
C ALA A 175 19.08 5.59 5.74
N ARG A 176 18.67 4.88 6.80
CA ARG A 176 19.59 4.17 7.70
C ARG A 176 20.39 3.09 6.96
N ARG A 177 19.72 2.32 6.09
CA ARG A 177 20.39 1.28 5.29
C ARG A 177 21.42 1.88 4.33
N ALA A 178 21.05 2.92 3.59
CA ALA A 178 21.99 3.61 2.70
C ALA A 178 23.23 4.16 3.45
N ALA A 179 23.01 4.69 4.66
CA ALA A 179 24.09 5.17 5.52
C ALA A 179 25.02 4.05 6.04
N SER A 180 24.54 2.81 6.20
CA SER A 180 25.31 1.71 6.80
C SER A 180 25.99 0.74 5.82
N VAL A 181 25.71 0.80 4.50
CA VAL A 181 26.37 -0.09 3.51
C VAL A 181 27.89 0.18 3.46
N PRO A 182 28.75 -0.83 3.69
CA PRO A 182 30.22 -0.68 3.65
C PRO A 182 30.77 -0.38 2.25
N GLU A 183 31.82 0.45 2.20
CA GLU A 183 32.41 1.06 0.99
C GLU A 183 32.89 0.05 -0.05
N MET A 184 33.39 -1.13 0.37
CA MET A 184 33.93 -2.15 -0.54
C MET A 184 32.86 -2.99 -1.26
N GLN A 185 31.62 -3.04 -0.77
CA GLN A 185 30.52 -3.74 -1.45
C GLN A 185 29.89 -2.90 -2.57
N ALA A 186 30.08 -1.58 -2.56
CA ALA A 186 29.54 -0.69 -3.58
C ALA A 186 30.31 -0.73 -4.91
N LEU A 187 31.56 -1.21 -4.90
CA LEU A 187 32.43 -1.31 -6.09
C LEU A 187 32.44 -2.72 -6.72
N ARG A 188 32.05 -3.77 -5.98
CA ARG A 188 32.22 -5.18 -6.38
C ARG A 188 30.98 -5.80 -7.04
N GLU A 189 30.28 -5.02 -7.84
CA GLU A 189 28.93 -5.30 -8.39
C GLU A 189 27.80 -5.12 -7.39
N ALA A 190 26.76 -4.43 -7.85
CA ALA A 190 25.47 -4.27 -7.22
C ALA A 190 24.73 -5.63 -7.16
N THR A 191 25.26 -6.59 -6.39
CA THR A 191 24.53 -7.80 -6.05
C THR A 191 23.26 -7.36 -5.34
N ALA A 192 22.10 -7.73 -5.89
CA ALA A 192 20.79 -7.24 -5.47
C ALA A 192 20.70 -7.15 -3.94
N PRO A 193 20.32 -5.99 -3.36
CA PRO A 193 20.36 -5.79 -1.92
C PRO A 193 19.57 -6.89 -1.24
N GLN A 194 20.23 -7.69 -0.38
CA GLN A 194 19.57 -8.73 0.39
C GLN A 194 18.66 -8.06 1.43
N THR A 195 17.36 -8.10 1.20
CA THR A 195 16.36 -7.70 2.20
C THR A 195 16.31 -8.76 3.29
N ARG A 196 17.15 -8.61 4.32
CA ARG A 196 17.01 -9.41 5.56
C ARG A 196 15.79 -8.93 6.33
N THR A 197 14.96 -9.87 6.77
CA THR A 197 13.88 -9.63 7.71
C THR A 197 14.48 -9.26 9.07
N ARG A 198 13.95 -8.20 9.69
CA ARG A 198 14.42 -7.70 10.99
C ARG A 198 13.69 -8.44 12.10
N TRP A 199 14.36 -8.67 13.23
CA TRP A 199 13.75 -9.36 14.38
C TRP A 199 12.50 -8.65 14.92
N TRP A 200 12.45 -7.31 14.91
CA TRP A 200 11.23 -6.58 15.32
C TRP A 200 10.04 -6.84 14.38
N GLN A 201 10.27 -7.16 13.10
CA GLN A 201 9.17 -7.54 12.19
C GLN A 201 8.54 -8.85 12.65
N TRP A 202 9.35 -9.77 13.17
CA TRP A 202 8.85 -11.00 13.81
C TRP A 202 8.13 -10.73 15.12
N VAL A 203 8.55 -9.73 15.89
CA VAL A 203 7.80 -9.30 17.09
C VAL A 203 6.43 -8.76 16.69
N VAL A 204 6.36 -7.88 15.69
CA VAL A 204 5.08 -7.34 15.18
C VAL A 204 4.19 -8.46 14.64
N VAL A 205 4.76 -9.39 13.87
CA VAL A 205 4.03 -10.57 13.37
C VAL A 205 3.57 -11.46 14.52
N GLY A 206 4.40 -11.67 15.52
CA GLY A 206 4.06 -12.42 16.73
C GLY A 206 2.88 -11.78 17.47
N ILE A 207 2.89 -10.46 17.64
CA ILE A 207 1.77 -9.71 18.26
C ILE A 207 0.51 -9.81 17.39
N MET A 208 0.61 -9.66 16.07
CA MET A 208 -0.54 -9.75 15.17
C MET A 208 -1.12 -11.16 15.10
N LEU A 209 -0.27 -12.19 15.10
CA LEU A 209 -0.69 -13.60 15.14
C LEU A 209 -1.25 -13.98 16.52
N LEU A 210 -0.69 -13.43 17.60
CA LEU A 210 -1.24 -13.58 18.93
C LEU A 210 -2.63 -12.92 18.98
N GLY A 211 -2.80 -11.71 18.43
CA GLY A 211 -4.12 -11.09 18.28
C GLY A 211 -5.08 -11.96 17.45
N LEU A 212 -4.63 -12.53 16.34
CA LEU A 212 -5.42 -13.41 15.48
C LEU A 212 -5.89 -14.70 16.20
N VAL A 213 -5.13 -15.18 17.19
CA VAL A 213 -5.41 -16.43 17.94
C VAL A 213 -6.09 -16.17 19.28
N MET A 214 -5.79 -15.06 19.95
CA MET A 214 -6.38 -14.71 21.24
C MET A 214 -7.81 -14.20 21.10
N THR A 215 -8.13 -13.45 20.04
CA THR A 215 -9.51 -12.96 19.83
C THR A 215 -10.54 -14.11 19.74
N PRO A 216 -10.32 -15.24 19.03
CA PRO A 216 -11.29 -16.34 19.05
C PRO A 216 -11.26 -17.09 20.39
N PHE A 217 -10.10 -17.17 21.04
CA PHE A 217 -9.97 -17.81 22.36
C PHE A 217 -10.75 -17.05 23.43
N GLU A 218 -10.60 -15.72 23.52
CA GLU A 218 -11.36 -14.85 24.42
C GLU A 218 -12.86 -14.95 24.16
N SER A 219 -13.27 -14.99 22.89
CA SER A 219 -14.69 -15.16 22.53
C SER A 219 -15.31 -16.51 22.94
N SER A 220 -14.46 -17.50 23.24
CA SER A 220 -14.87 -18.85 23.68
C SER A 220 -14.89 -19.02 25.20
N LEU A 221 -14.31 -18.08 25.94
CA LEU A 221 -14.29 -18.12 27.41
C LEU A 221 -15.61 -17.57 27.97
N PRO A 222 -16.13 -18.14 29.08
CA PRO A 222 -17.29 -17.60 29.76
C PRO A 222 -16.97 -16.23 30.33
N MET A 223 -17.64 -15.23 29.79
CA MET A 223 -17.42 -13.83 30.10
C MET A 223 -17.76 -13.51 31.56
N SER A 224 -16.86 -12.82 32.25
CA SER A 224 -17.10 -12.38 33.63
C SER A 224 -18.11 -11.22 33.68
N ASP A 225 -18.83 -11.08 34.80
CA ASP A 225 -19.83 -10.02 34.95
C ASP A 225 -19.20 -8.61 34.95
N ALA A 226 -17.92 -8.49 35.32
CA ALA A 226 -17.14 -7.26 35.23
C ALA A 226 -16.84 -6.87 33.77
N GLU A 227 -16.45 -7.83 32.92
CA GLU A 227 -16.22 -7.59 31.49
C GLU A 227 -17.51 -7.27 30.75
N ARG A 228 -18.64 -7.90 31.15
CA ARG A 228 -19.97 -7.53 30.62
C ARG A 228 -20.33 -6.09 30.96
N ALA A 229 -19.97 -5.62 32.16
CA ALA A 229 -20.20 -4.23 32.56
C ALA A 229 -19.29 -3.24 31.81
N GLU A 230 -18.01 -3.56 31.58
CA GLU A 230 -17.11 -2.76 30.76
C GLU A 230 -17.52 -2.72 29.27
N MET A 231 -18.01 -3.83 28.72
CA MET A 231 -18.49 -3.85 27.33
C MET A 231 -19.84 -3.18 27.14
N ALA A 232 -20.73 -3.28 28.13
CA ALA A 232 -21.99 -2.54 28.13
C ALA A 232 -21.75 -1.01 28.24
N THR A 233 -20.76 -0.58 29.02
CA THR A 233 -20.41 0.86 29.14
C THR A 233 -19.67 1.41 27.92
N SER A 234 -18.99 0.56 27.14
CA SER A 234 -18.42 0.94 25.83
C SER A 234 -19.44 0.87 24.69
N GLY A 235 -20.69 0.50 24.97
CA GLY A 235 -21.78 0.47 24.00
C GLY A 235 -21.72 -0.70 23.01
N MET A 236 -20.89 -1.72 23.30
CA MET A 236 -20.69 -2.89 22.44
C MET A 236 -21.70 -3.97 22.82
N ASN A 237 -22.60 -4.33 21.90
CA ASN A 237 -23.60 -5.36 22.12
C ASN A 237 -23.05 -6.74 21.74
N LEU A 238 -22.46 -7.43 22.73
CA LEU A 238 -21.90 -8.79 22.63
C LEU A 238 -22.86 -9.84 22.02
N ASN A 239 -24.17 -9.61 22.11
CA ASN A 239 -25.18 -10.51 21.61
C ASN A 239 -25.60 -10.20 20.17
N ASP A 240 -25.15 -9.08 19.58
CA ASP A 240 -25.40 -8.75 18.19
C ASP A 240 -24.50 -9.62 17.28
N PRO A 241 -25.06 -10.53 16.47
CA PRO A 241 -24.29 -11.33 15.51
C PRO A 241 -23.49 -10.46 14.54
N GLY A 242 -23.93 -9.22 14.31
CA GLY A 242 -23.29 -8.26 13.41
C GLY A 242 -21.96 -7.71 13.91
N GLU A 243 -21.90 -7.27 15.17
CA GLU A 243 -20.64 -6.78 15.76
C GLU A 243 -19.57 -7.88 15.76
N ARG A 244 -19.99 -9.13 16.04
CA ARG A 244 -19.12 -10.30 15.98
C ARG A 244 -18.65 -10.60 14.55
N ALA A 245 -19.54 -10.47 13.56
CA ALA A 245 -19.20 -10.66 12.15
C ALA A 245 -18.14 -9.64 11.68
N MET A 246 -18.30 -8.37 12.08
CA MET A 246 -17.35 -7.30 11.77
C MET A 246 -15.99 -7.51 12.45
N ALA A 247 -15.98 -7.91 13.73
CA ALA A 247 -14.76 -8.26 14.45
C ALA A 247 -14.03 -9.43 13.75
N GLY A 248 -14.76 -10.48 13.36
CA GLY A 248 -14.22 -11.60 12.58
C GLY A 248 -13.65 -11.15 11.24
N ALA A 249 -14.37 -10.31 10.48
CA ALA A 249 -13.87 -9.81 9.20
C ALA A 249 -12.58 -8.99 9.33
N SER A 250 -12.41 -8.22 10.41
CA SER A 250 -11.18 -7.47 10.69
C SER A 250 -9.93 -8.36 10.87
N MET A 251 -10.11 -9.66 11.17
CA MET A 251 -9.00 -10.62 11.26
C MET A 251 -8.28 -10.83 9.93
N GLY A 252 -8.99 -10.71 8.80
CA GLY A 252 -8.35 -10.77 7.49
C GLY A 252 -7.41 -9.59 7.23
N LEU A 253 -7.73 -8.41 7.76
CA LEU A 253 -6.84 -7.25 7.73
C LEU A 253 -5.57 -7.52 8.56
N LEU A 254 -5.73 -8.02 9.79
CA LEU A 254 -4.60 -8.36 10.65
C LEU A 254 -3.68 -9.40 10.00
N ALA A 255 -4.27 -10.45 9.40
CA ALA A 255 -3.54 -11.45 8.65
C ALA A 255 -2.81 -10.86 7.43
N ALA A 256 -3.45 -9.96 6.68
CA ALA A 256 -2.83 -9.26 5.56
C ALA A 256 -1.64 -8.41 6.01
N ILE A 257 -1.80 -7.64 7.10
CA ILE A 257 -0.73 -6.80 7.67
C ILE A 257 0.42 -7.68 8.14
N ALA A 258 0.15 -8.74 8.90
CA ALA A 258 1.17 -9.69 9.37
C ALA A 258 1.95 -10.29 8.18
N GLY A 259 1.25 -10.69 7.12
CA GLY A 259 1.88 -11.21 5.91
C GLY A 259 2.75 -10.19 5.20
N LEU A 260 2.31 -8.94 5.09
CA LEU A 260 3.06 -7.84 4.48
C LEU A 260 4.22 -7.33 5.36
N CYS A 261 4.22 -7.61 6.67
CA CYS A 261 5.36 -7.31 7.55
C CYS A 261 6.57 -8.21 7.26
N VAL A 262 6.37 -9.40 6.68
CA VAL A 262 7.45 -10.31 6.27
C VAL A 262 7.33 -10.71 4.80
N PRO A 263 7.49 -9.75 3.85
CA PRO A 263 7.29 -10.01 2.41
C PRO A 263 8.15 -11.15 1.85
N ASN A 264 9.35 -11.35 2.42
CA ASN A 264 10.27 -12.40 1.96
C ASN A 264 9.83 -13.81 2.38
N TRP A 265 8.95 -13.94 3.39
CA TRP A 265 8.38 -15.21 3.82
C TRP A 265 6.96 -15.43 3.31
N THR A 266 6.26 -14.39 2.85
CA THR A 266 4.89 -14.51 2.32
C THR A 266 4.88 -14.39 0.80
N LEU A 267 5.30 -13.25 0.25
CA LEU A 267 5.21 -12.97 -1.18
C LEU A 267 6.22 -13.76 -2.00
N ARG A 268 7.45 -13.98 -1.49
CA ARG A 268 8.47 -14.75 -2.21
C ARG A 268 8.09 -16.21 -2.43
N PRO A 269 7.71 -17.01 -1.40
CA PRO A 269 7.28 -18.38 -1.64
C PRO A 269 6.03 -18.43 -2.49
N LEU A 270 5.07 -17.51 -2.28
CA LEU A 270 3.86 -17.40 -3.10
C LEU A 270 4.22 -17.20 -4.58
N LEU A 271 5.08 -16.22 -4.90
CA LEU A 271 5.60 -15.99 -6.25
C LEU A 271 6.24 -17.26 -6.82
N THR A 272 7.09 -17.95 -6.05
CA THR A 272 7.75 -19.15 -6.55
C THR A 272 6.80 -20.30 -6.79
N TRP A 273 5.78 -20.44 -5.95
CA TRP A 273 4.80 -21.52 -5.96
C TRP A 273 3.86 -21.41 -7.15
N TRP A 274 3.14 -20.28 -7.30
CA TRP A 274 2.17 -20.16 -8.38
C TRP A 274 2.85 -20.08 -9.76
N THR A 275 4.02 -19.44 -9.87
CA THR A 275 4.76 -19.40 -11.14
C THR A 275 5.32 -20.77 -11.54
N ALA A 276 5.40 -21.73 -10.62
CA ALA A 276 5.80 -23.10 -10.94
C ALA A 276 4.69 -23.93 -11.60
N LEU A 277 3.43 -23.53 -11.41
CA LEU A 277 2.28 -24.21 -12.02
C LEU A 277 2.20 -23.99 -13.54
N ILE A 278 2.79 -22.92 -14.05
CA ILE A 278 2.77 -22.58 -15.48
C ILE A 278 4.04 -23.16 -16.17
N PRO A 279 3.88 -24.10 -17.12
CA PRO A 279 5.01 -24.75 -17.79
C PRO A 279 5.91 -23.77 -18.54
N GLY A 280 7.23 -23.99 -18.47
CA GLY A 280 8.29 -23.14 -19.05
C GLY A 280 8.44 -23.17 -20.57
N ARG A 281 7.38 -23.41 -21.35
CA ARG A 281 7.48 -23.67 -22.79
C ARG A 281 7.84 -22.44 -23.63
N SER A 282 7.54 -21.21 -23.16
CA SER A 282 7.88 -19.99 -23.89
C SER A 282 9.16 -19.33 -23.32
N PRO A 283 10.12 -18.92 -24.19
CA PRO A 283 11.34 -18.23 -23.75
C PRO A 283 11.05 -16.94 -22.96
N ALA A 284 9.98 -16.22 -23.33
CA ALA A 284 9.55 -15.00 -22.65
C ALA A 284 9.10 -15.27 -21.21
N TRP A 285 8.35 -16.36 -20.97
CA TRP A 285 7.92 -16.74 -19.62
C TRP A 285 9.10 -17.21 -18.78
N PHE A 286 10.00 -18.01 -19.35
CA PHE A 286 11.19 -18.46 -18.64
C PHE A 286 12.06 -17.28 -18.19
N ALA A 287 12.34 -16.33 -19.09
CA ALA A 287 13.11 -15.13 -18.78
C ALA A 287 12.39 -14.25 -17.74
N ALA A 288 11.08 -14.04 -17.87
CA ALA A 288 10.30 -13.26 -16.92
C ALA A 288 10.32 -13.87 -15.50
N ARG A 289 10.10 -15.19 -15.41
CA ARG A 289 10.11 -15.94 -14.15
C ARG A 289 11.50 -15.96 -13.50
N ALA A 290 12.56 -16.15 -14.29
CA ALA A 290 13.93 -16.12 -13.80
C ALA A 290 14.30 -14.74 -13.25
N ASN A 291 14.00 -13.67 -13.98
CA ASN A 291 14.24 -12.29 -13.55
C ASN A 291 13.44 -11.95 -12.28
N ALA A 292 12.15 -12.31 -12.23
CA ALA A 292 11.30 -12.08 -11.06
C ALA A 292 11.82 -12.76 -9.79
N ARG A 293 12.43 -13.94 -9.91
CA ARG A 293 13.03 -14.67 -8.79
C ARG A 293 14.40 -14.13 -8.40
N HIS A 294 15.23 -13.77 -9.37
CA HIS A 294 16.56 -13.22 -9.11
C HIS A 294 16.49 -11.83 -8.45
N ARG A 295 15.55 -10.99 -8.90
CA ARG A 295 15.30 -9.64 -8.35
C ARG A 295 14.29 -9.63 -7.20
N ALA A 296 14.12 -10.76 -6.49
CA ALA A 296 13.13 -10.93 -5.43
C ALA A 296 13.06 -9.76 -4.42
N SER A 297 14.19 -9.14 -4.08
CA SER A 297 14.21 -8.01 -3.14
C SER A 297 13.58 -6.73 -3.69
N LEU A 298 13.78 -6.43 -4.97
CA LEU A 298 13.19 -5.28 -5.67
C LEU A 298 11.75 -5.58 -6.12
N SER A 299 11.45 -6.83 -6.45
CA SER A 299 10.11 -7.22 -6.85
C SER A 299 9.09 -7.12 -5.72
N MET A 300 9.51 -7.31 -4.46
CA MET A 300 8.62 -7.15 -3.30
C MET A 300 8.04 -5.73 -3.20
N THR A 301 8.84 -4.69 -3.45
CA THR A 301 8.32 -3.31 -3.45
C THR A 301 7.33 -3.03 -4.58
N THR A 302 7.38 -3.79 -5.69
CA THR A 302 6.38 -3.70 -6.76
C THR A 302 5.14 -4.58 -6.52
N ILE A 303 5.24 -5.66 -5.75
CA ILE A 303 4.11 -6.56 -5.43
C ILE A 303 3.21 -5.96 -4.34
N VAL A 304 3.81 -5.33 -3.32
CA VAL A 304 3.11 -4.83 -2.12
C VAL A 304 1.93 -3.90 -2.45
N PRO A 305 2.04 -2.93 -3.38
CA PRO A 305 0.88 -2.11 -3.74
C PRO A 305 -0.30 -2.95 -4.23
N PHE A 306 -0.12 -3.79 -5.25
CA PHE A 306 -1.21 -4.64 -5.75
C PHE A 306 -1.80 -5.56 -4.67
N ALA A 307 -0.95 -6.09 -3.78
CA ALA A 307 -1.38 -6.85 -2.61
C ALA A 307 -2.30 -6.03 -1.69
N ILE A 308 -1.89 -4.80 -1.35
CA ILE A 308 -2.66 -3.86 -0.53
C ILE A 308 -3.98 -3.48 -1.21
N ALA A 309 -3.95 -3.21 -2.52
CA ALA A 309 -5.13 -2.84 -3.29
C ALA A 309 -6.21 -3.91 -3.20
N VAL A 310 -5.86 -5.18 -3.44
CA VAL A 310 -6.82 -6.28 -3.42
C VAL A 310 -7.18 -6.67 -1.98
N ALA A 311 -6.20 -6.78 -1.09
CA ALA A 311 -6.40 -7.21 0.30
C ALA A 311 -7.32 -6.25 1.06
N LEU A 312 -6.98 -4.95 1.10
CA LEU A 312 -7.75 -3.98 1.88
C LEU A 312 -9.15 -3.80 1.30
N THR A 313 -9.29 -3.82 -0.01
CA THR A 313 -10.60 -3.72 -0.65
C THR A 313 -11.47 -4.93 -0.27
N GLY A 314 -10.94 -6.14 -0.35
CA GLY A 314 -11.69 -7.34 -0.01
C GLY A 314 -11.98 -7.48 1.48
N THR A 315 -11.05 -7.13 2.38
CA THR A 315 -11.27 -7.20 3.82
C THR A 315 -12.29 -6.16 4.29
N VAL A 316 -12.26 -4.94 3.75
CA VAL A 316 -13.28 -3.92 4.03
C VAL A 316 -14.64 -4.39 3.53
N TYR A 317 -14.74 -4.91 2.31
CA TYR A 317 -16.02 -5.41 1.83
C TYR A 317 -16.51 -6.57 2.70
N ALA A 318 -15.64 -7.50 3.09
CA ALA A 318 -16.02 -8.58 3.98
C ALA A 318 -16.58 -8.06 5.31
N THR A 319 -16.04 -6.98 5.88
CA THR A 319 -16.63 -6.35 7.08
C THR A 319 -18.04 -5.82 6.83
N VAL A 320 -18.26 -5.11 5.73
CA VAL A 320 -19.56 -4.51 5.38
C VAL A 320 -20.58 -5.59 5.03
N GLY A 321 -20.21 -6.54 4.16
CA GLY A 321 -21.07 -7.64 3.71
C GLY A 321 -21.46 -8.59 4.85
N ALA A 322 -20.55 -8.84 5.80
CA ALA A 322 -20.84 -9.63 6.98
C ALA A 322 -21.86 -8.94 7.91
N GLY A 323 -21.71 -7.64 8.15
CA GLY A 323 -22.65 -6.85 8.93
C GLY A 323 -24.04 -6.76 8.29
N GLN A 324 -24.11 -6.64 6.95
CA GLN A 324 -25.38 -6.63 6.22
C GLN A 324 -26.09 -8.00 6.30
N ALA A 325 -25.37 -9.09 6.11
CA ALA A 325 -25.94 -10.45 6.11
C ALA A 325 -26.52 -10.86 7.47
N THR A 326 -26.04 -10.24 8.55
CA THR A 326 -26.48 -10.50 9.93
C THR A 326 -27.54 -9.51 10.40
N GLY A 327 -27.93 -8.53 9.58
CA GLY A 327 -28.96 -7.55 9.91
C GLY A 327 -28.53 -6.55 11.00
N ALA A 328 -27.23 -6.30 11.16
CA ALA A 328 -26.70 -5.42 12.18
C ALA A 328 -27.25 -4.00 12.00
N GLN A 329 -27.94 -3.46 13.01
CA GLN A 329 -28.54 -2.11 12.95
C GLN A 329 -27.50 -0.99 12.86
N GLY A 330 -26.22 -1.30 13.12
CA GLY A 330 -25.06 -0.42 12.91
C GLY A 330 -24.20 -0.76 11.69
N SER A 331 -24.68 -1.60 10.75
CA SER A 331 -23.92 -1.94 9.54
C SER A 331 -23.80 -0.73 8.62
N VAL A 332 -22.75 0.06 8.81
CA VAL A 332 -22.52 1.25 8.00
C VAL A 332 -22.06 0.84 6.60
N ASN A 333 -22.90 1.15 5.61
CA ASN A 333 -22.57 1.12 4.20
C ASN A 333 -21.39 2.09 3.94
N GLY A 334 -20.16 1.59 3.82
CA GLY A 334 -18.98 2.44 3.76
C GLY A 334 -17.86 1.92 2.87
N PHE A 335 -18.15 0.91 2.04
CA PHE A 335 -17.14 0.24 1.25
C PHE A 335 -16.43 1.22 0.31
N LEU A 336 -17.17 2.06 -0.42
CA LEU A 336 -16.58 3.00 -1.37
C LEU A 336 -15.72 4.06 -0.65
N SER A 337 -16.11 4.45 0.56
CA SER A 337 -15.38 5.46 1.34
C SER A 337 -13.96 5.01 1.74
N VAL A 338 -13.75 3.70 1.97
CA VAL A 338 -12.45 3.13 2.34
C VAL A 338 -11.74 2.53 1.13
N GLY A 339 -12.47 1.78 0.29
CA GLY A 339 -11.93 1.03 -0.84
C GLY A 339 -11.39 1.91 -1.95
N VAL A 340 -12.11 2.99 -2.31
CA VAL A 340 -11.70 3.86 -3.42
C VAL A 340 -10.37 4.57 -3.13
N PRO A 341 -10.18 5.30 -2.00
CA PRO A 341 -8.90 5.94 -1.71
C PRO A 341 -7.73 4.96 -1.64
N THR A 342 -7.97 3.79 -1.02
CA THR A 342 -6.97 2.73 -0.88
C THR A 342 -6.53 2.17 -2.23
N PHE A 343 -7.48 1.92 -3.13
CA PHE A 343 -7.19 1.47 -4.48
C PHE A 343 -6.42 2.53 -5.28
N PHE A 344 -6.79 3.81 -5.15
CA PHE A 344 -6.11 4.91 -5.84
C PHE A 344 -4.65 5.06 -5.39
N ILE A 345 -4.38 5.18 -4.08
CA ILE A 345 -3.00 5.32 -3.59
C ILE A 345 -2.16 4.11 -3.97
N SER A 346 -2.75 2.92 -3.90
CA SER A 346 -2.07 1.68 -4.23
C SER A 346 -1.79 1.52 -5.72
N GLY A 347 -2.76 1.81 -6.58
CA GLY A 347 -2.56 1.79 -8.03
C GLY A 347 -1.45 2.77 -8.44
N VAL A 348 -1.50 3.99 -7.91
CA VAL A 348 -0.47 5.01 -8.15
C VAL A 348 0.91 4.57 -7.63
N GLY A 349 0.98 4.00 -6.43
CA GLY A 349 2.21 3.44 -5.86
C GLY A 349 2.78 2.28 -6.67
N GLY A 350 1.92 1.37 -7.14
CA GLY A 350 2.29 0.25 -8.01
C GLY A 350 2.87 0.72 -9.34
N ILE A 351 2.19 1.69 -9.99
CA ILE A 351 2.66 2.31 -11.23
C ILE A 351 4.02 2.98 -11.02
N ALA A 352 4.17 3.79 -9.96
CA ALA A 352 5.40 4.49 -9.65
C ALA A 352 6.56 3.50 -9.39
N ASN A 353 6.32 2.46 -8.60
CA ASN A 353 7.33 1.46 -8.26
C ASN A 353 7.77 0.67 -9.50
N ILE A 354 6.85 0.28 -10.38
CA ILE A 354 7.18 -0.38 -11.66
C ILE A 354 7.99 0.56 -12.56
N ALA A 355 7.53 1.81 -12.72
CA ALA A 355 8.17 2.79 -13.59
C ALA A 355 9.61 3.13 -13.15
N MET A 356 9.87 3.18 -11.84
CA MET A 356 11.21 3.40 -11.28
C MET A 356 12.20 2.30 -11.66
N VAL A 357 11.77 1.03 -11.67
CA VAL A 357 12.61 -0.13 -12.02
C VAL A 357 12.79 -0.24 -13.55
N GLY A 358 12.01 0.50 -14.33
CA GLY A 358 12.02 0.46 -15.79
C GLY A 358 13.36 0.81 -16.45
N ARG A 359 14.28 1.53 -15.80
CA ARG A 359 15.63 1.77 -16.37
C ARG A 359 16.49 0.50 -16.37
N ALA A 360 16.50 -0.22 -15.26
CA ALA A 360 17.24 -1.48 -15.14
C ALA A 360 16.70 -2.53 -16.12
N ARG A 361 15.37 -2.61 -16.28
CA ARG A 361 14.74 -3.51 -17.24
C ARG A 361 15.10 -3.22 -18.69
N ARG A 362 15.31 -1.94 -19.03
CA ARG A 362 15.73 -1.54 -20.39
C ARG A 362 17.14 -1.99 -20.72
N GLN A 363 18.06 -1.88 -19.76
CA GLN A 363 19.42 -2.41 -19.95
C GLN A 363 19.42 -3.93 -20.09
N GLU A 364 18.65 -4.64 -19.25
CA GLU A 364 18.51 -6.10 -19.38
C GLU A 364 17.87 -6.49 -20.72
N GLY A 365 16.85 -5.75 -21.18
CA GLY A 365 16.25 -5.95 -22.50
C GLY A 365 17.23 -5.69 -23.65
N ALA A 366 18.10 -4.68 -23.51
CA ALA A 366 19.17 -4.41 -24.48
C ALA A 366 20.20 -5.55 -24.50
N LEU A 367 20.60 -6.07 -23.34
CA LEU A 367 21.50 -7.23 -23.24
C LEU A 367 20.89 -8.48 -23.88
N LEU A 368 19.60 -8.76 -23.64
CA LEU A 368 18.90 -9.84 -24.31
C LEU A 368 18.84 -9.63 -25.83
N GLY A 369 18.65 -8.39 -26.28
CA GLY A 369 18.73 -8.03 -27.70
C GLY A 369 20.10 -8.30 -28.32
N VAL A 370 21.19 -8.00 -27.59
CA VAL A 370 22.57 -8.29 -28.04
C VAL A 370 22.82 -9.80 -28.15
N ILE A 371 22.24 -10.60 -27.25
CA ILE A 371 22.32 -12.08 -27.28
C ILE A 371 21.45 -12.69 -28.41
N GLY A 372 20.72 -11.86 -29.18
CA GLY A 372 19.92 -12.30 -30.32
C GLY A 372 18.45 -12.55 -30.00
N ALA A 373 17.95 -12.14 -28.83
CA ALA A 373 16.54 -12.23 -28.52
C ALA A 373 15.73 -11.30 -29.43
N ARG A 374 14.66 -11.83 -30.04
CA ARG A 374 13.72 -11.03 -30.84
C ARG A 374 13.11 -9.94 -29.96
N THR A 375 12.93 -8.74 -30.51
CA THR A 375 12.30 -7.60 -29.82
C THR A 375 10.94 -7.97 -29.23
N GLY A 376 10.15 -8.80 -29.93
CA GLY A 376 8.88 -9.32 -29.43
C GLY A 376 9.02 -10.18 -28.16
N THR A 377 10.07 -10.99 -28.06
CA THR A 377 10.34 -11.81 -26.87
C THR A 377 10.76 -10.96 -25.67
N VAL A 378 11.54 -9.89 -25.91
CA VAL A 378 11.93 -8.93 -24.86
C VAL A 378 10.73 -8.15 -24.34
N LEU A 379 9.86 -7.66 -25.25
CA LEU A 379 8.62 -6.98 -24.90
C LEU A 379 7.63 -7.91 -24.16
N ALA A 380 7.49 -9.15 -24.62
CA ALA A 380 6.66 -10.14 -23.95
C ALA A 380 7.19 -10.50 -22.55
N SER A 381 8.51 -10.66 -22.41
CA SER A 381 9.13 -10.99 -21.12
C SER A 381 8.94 -9.87 -20.08
N THR A 382 9.09 -8.61 -20.48
CA THR A 382 8.89 -7.46 -19.59
C THR A 382 7.43 -7.28 -19.16
N ALA A 383 6.48 -7.49 -20.07
CA ALA A 383 5.05 -7.50 -19.75
C ALA A 383 4.69 -8.65 -18.80
N LEU A 384 5.19 -9.86 -19.06
CA LEU A 384 4.99 -11.04 -18.21
C LEU A 384 5.60 -10.86 -16.81
N GLU A 385 6.72 -10.14 -16.68
CA GLU A 385 7.28 -9.80 -15.38
C GLU A 385 6.30 -8.91 -14.58
N GLY A 386 5.68 -7.92 -15.23
CA GLY A 386 4.62 -7.10 -14.63
C GLY A 386 3.41 -7.94 -14.19
N VAL A 387 2.97 -8.86 -15.05
CA VAL A 387 1.91 -9.84 -14.74
C VAL A 387 2.28 -10.67 -13.52
N ILE A 388 3.52 -11.17 -13.44
CA ILE A 388 3.96 -11.96 -12.29
C ILE A 388 3.82 -11.16 -10.99
N TYR A 389 4.23 -9.90 -10.98
CA TYR A 389 4.13 -9.08 -9.76
C TYR A 389 2.67 -8.78 -9.39
N ALA A 390 1.83 -8.43 -10.36
CA ALA A 390 0.42 -8.15 -10.12
C ALA A 390 -0.34 -9.41 -9.65
N VAL A 391 -0.17 -10.54 -10.33
CA VAL A 391 -0.82 -11.81 -9.97
C VAL A 391 -0.40 -12.28 -8.58
N THR A 392 0.87 -12.13 -8.22
CA THR A 392 1.34 -12.43 -6.86
C THR A 392 0.60 -11.58 -5.83
N GLY A 393 0.44 -10.28 -6.08
CA GLY A 393 -0.31 -9.39 -5.20
C GLY A 393 -1.81 -9.73 -5.14
N ILE A 394 -2.41 -10.06 -6.27
CA ILE A 394 -3.82 -10.46 -6.38
C ILE A 394 -4.08 -11.74 -5.58
N ILE A 395 -3.27 -12.79 -5.77
CA ILE A 395 -3.42 -14.05 -5.01
C ILE A 395 -3.31 -13.79 -3.51
N PHE A 396 -2.35 -12.96 -3.08
CA PHE A 396 -2.22 -12.57 -1.68
C PHE A 396 -3.48 -11.85 -1.15
N GLY A 397 -4.00 -10.88 -1.90
CA GLY A 397 -5.19 -10.13 -1.49
C GLY A 397 -6.46 -10.98 -1.48
N LEU A 398 -6.62 -11.89 -2.45
CA LEU A 398 -7.71 -12.87 -2.46
C LEU A 398 -7.63 -13.81 -1.26
N ALA A 399 -6.43 -14.27 -0.89
CA ALA A 399 -6.24 -15.08 0.31
C ALA A 399 -6.60 -14.31 1.59
N ALA A 400 -6.17 -13.05 1.72
CA ALA A 400 -6.55 -12.19 2.85
C ALA A 400 -8.08 -11.98 2.93
N THR A 401 -8.74 -11.81 1.79
CA THR A 401 -10.19 -11.66 1.71
C THR A 401 -10.92 -12.95 2.09
N ALA A 402 -10.42 -14.10 1.64
CA ALA A 402 -10.96 -15.40 2.01
C ALA A 402 -10.83 -15.63 3.53
N VAL A 403 -9.67 -15.29 4.12
CA VAL A 403 -9.49 -15.32 5.58
C VAL A 403 -10.50 -14.41 6.27
N SER A 404 -10.66 -13.17 5.81
CA SER A 404 -11.65 -12.22 6.33
C SER A 404 -13.07 -12.79 6.32
N ALA A 405 -13.52 -13.31 5.18
CA ALA A 405 -14.86 -13.87 5.00
C ALA A 405 -15.10 -15.12 5.86
N VAL A 406 -14.09 -16.00 5.98
CA VAL A 406 -14.17 -17.20 6.81
C VAL A 406 -14.30 -16.82 8.29
N TYR A 407 -13.47 -15.91 8.78
CA TYR A 407 -13.56 -15.45 10.17
C TYR A 407 -14.87 -14.72 10.46
N ALA A 408 -15.38 -13.93 9.51
CA ALA A 408 -16.69 -13.29 9.63
C ALA A 408 -17.84 -14.31 9.78
N ALA A 409 -17.81 -15.39 8.98
CA ALA A 409 -18.80 -16.46 9.05
C ALA A 409 -18.69 -17.27 10.36
N LEU A 410 -17.47 -17.52 10.84
CA LEU A 410 -17.23 -18.25 12.08
C LEU A 410 -17.71 -17.47 13.32
N TYR A 411 -17.41 -16.17 13.38
CA TYR A 411 -17.74 -15.34 14.55
C TYR A 411 -19.23 -14.99 14.65
N SER A 412 -19.89 -14.81 13.50
CA SER A 412 -21.33 -14.49 13.47
C SER A 412 -22.21 -15.71 13.74
N GLY A 413 -21.71 -16.93 13.56
CA GLY A 413 -22.52 -18.15 13.53
C GLY A 413 -23.46 -18.24 12.32
N GLY A 414 -23.39 -17.28 11.38
CA GLY A 414 -24.29 -17.18 10.22
C GLY A 414 -23.95 -18.11 9.06
N GLY A 415 -22.94 -18.98 9.22
CA GLY A 415 -22.63 -20.07 8.31
C GLY A 415 -22.34 -19.62 6.87
N THR A 416 -22.88 -20.34 5.89
CA THR A 416 -22.60 -20.10 4.46
C THR A 416 -23.21 -18.79 3.94
N ALA A 417 -24.28 -18.29 4.54
CA ALA A 417 -24.92 -17.05 4.12
C ALA A 417 -24.00 -15.83 4.33
N VAL A 418 -23.40 -15.72 5.53
CA VAL A 418 -22.43 -14.67 5.83
C VAL A 418 -21.15 -14.84 5.01
N LEU A 419 -20.70 -16.08 4.78
CA LEU A 419 -19.53 -16.36 3.95
C LEU A 419 -19.71 -15.84 2.51
N VAL A 420 -20.85 -16.15 1.88
CA VAL A 420 -21.13 -15.72 0.50
C VAL A 420 -21.32 -14.21 0.42
N ALA A 421 -22.04 -13.61 1.37
CA ALA A 421 -22.23 -12.15 1.43
C ALA A 421 -20.92 -11.39 1.68
N SER A 422 -19.94 -12.00 2.35
CA SER A 422 -18.65 -11.39 2.65
C SER A 422 -17.65 -11.46 1.50
N VAL A 423 -17.92 -12.22 0.43
CA VAL A 423 -17.00 -12.39 -0.71
C VAL A 423 -17.49 -11.61 -1.93
N PRO A 424 -16.91 -10.44 -2.24
CA PRO A 424 -17.34 -9.62 -3.38
C PRO A 424 -16.68 -10.08 -4.68
N VAL A 425 -17.17 -11.18 -5.26
CA VAL A 425 -16.58 -11.76 -6.47
C VAL A 425 -16.48 -10.75 -7.62
N GLY A 426 -17.55 -10.00 -7.89
CA GLY A 426 -17.58 -9.01 -8.97
C GLY A 426 -16.59 -7.86 -8.76
N LEU A 427 -16.49 -7.35 -7.54
CA LEU A 427 -15.60 -6.26 -7.22
C LEU A 427 -14.13 -6.68 -7.20
N LEU A 428 -13.83 -7.86 -6.64
CA LEU A 428 -12.49 -8.42 -6.67
C LEU A 428 -12.04 -8.71 -8.10
N ALA A 429 -12.95 -9.19 -8.96
CA ALA A 429 -12.65 -9.37 -10.38
C ALA A 429 -12.31 -8.04 -11.05
N LEU A 430 -13.08 -6.98 -10.79
CA LEU A 430 -12.83 -5.64 -11.30
C LEU A 430 -11.49 -5.07 -10.81
N VAL A 431 -11.25 -5.09 -9.50
CA VAL A 431 -10.02 -4.56 -8.87
C VAL A 431 -8.78 -5.33 -9.32
N SER A 432 -8.89 -6.66 -9.43
CA SER A 432 -7.82 -7.52 -9.94
C SER A 432 -7.58 -7.26 -11.43
N GLY A 433 -8.63 -7.09 -12.22
CA GLY A 433 -8.56 -6.76 -13.65
C GLY A 433 -7.88 -5.42 -13.90
N ILE A 434 -8.26 -4.38 -13.16
CA ILE A 434 -7.60 -3.06 -13.25
C ILE A 434 -6.15 -3.15 -12.78
N SER A 435 -5.87 -3.85 -11.68
CA SER A 435 -4.49 -4.03 -11.18
C SER A 435 -3.59 -4.70 -12.22
N LEU A 436 -4.11 -5.75 -12.89
CA LEU A 436 -3.40 -6.44 -13.96
C LEU A 436 -3.19 -5.54 -15.18
N ALA A 437 -4.24 -4.82 -15.60
CA ALA A 437 -4.17 -3.89 -16.73
C ALA A 437 -3.15 -2.77 -16.47
N LEU A 438 -3.14 -2.19 -15.26
CA LEU A 438 -2.15 -1.18 -14.85
C LEU A 438 -0.73 -1.75 -14.85
N ALA A 439 -0.51 -2.96 -14.34
CA ALA A 439 0.80 -3.59 -14.33
C ALA A 439 1.32 -3.89 -15.75
N VAL A 440 0.45 -4.34 -16.65
CA VAL A 440 0.80 -4.57 -18.06
C VAL A 440 1.08 -3.24 -18.76
N ALA A 441 0.18 -2.26 -18.64
CA ALA A 441 0.34 -0.95 -19.28
C ALA A 441 1.64 -0.26 -18.84
N THR A 442 1.95 -0.29 -17.55
CA THR A 442 3.16 0.36 -17.01
C THR A 442 4.47 -0.32 -17.39
N THR A 443 4.45 -1.63 -17.64
CA THR A 443 5.64 -2.36 -18.08
C THR A 443 5.82 -2.30 -19.60
N TRP A 444 4.73 -2.36 -20.35
CA TRP A 444 4.75 -2.49 -21.81
C TRP A 444 4.85 -1.15 -22.54
N LEU A 445 4.11 -0.13 -22.09
CA LEU A 445 3.98 1.16 -22.79
C LEU A 445 5.33 1.91 -22.88
N PRO A 446 6.16 1.98 -21.82
CA PRO A 446 7.50 2.57 -21.93
C PRO A 446 8.46 1.78 -22.80
N ALA A 447 8.24 0.46 -22.95
CA ALA A 447 9.09 -0.42 -23.74
C ALA A 447 8.77 -0.33 -25.24
N GLN A 448 7.50 -0.10 -25.59
CA GLN A 448 7.10 0.19 -26.98
C GLN A 448 7.55 1.57 -27.47
N LEU A 449 7.45 2.59 -26.62
CA LEU A 449 7.77 3.97 -26.98
C LEU A 449 9.27 4.23 -27.07
N ASP A 450 10.12 3.29 -26.64
CA ASP A 450 11.55 3.45 -26.68
C ASP A 450 12.11 3.17 -28.08
N ARG A 451 12.32 4.25 -28.83
CA ARG A 451 12.93 4.22 -30.17
C ARG A 451 14.46 4.34 -30.15
N ARG A 452 15.09 4.31 -28.97
CA ARG A 452 16.54 4.52 -28.84
C ARG A 452 17.32 3.30 -29.32
N SER A 453 18.51 3.54 -29.88
CA SER A 453 19.38 2.45 -30.32
C SER A 453 19.84 1.61 -29.13
N ILE A 454 20.04 0.30 -29.36
CA ILE A 454 20.51 -0.65 -28.33
C ILE A 454 21.85 -0.16 -27.72
N MET A 455 22.71 0.46 -28.53
CA MET A 455 23.98 1.05 -28.11
C MET A 455 23.81 2.24 -27.16
N ASP A 456 22.81 3.10 -27.36
CA ASP A 456 22.57 4.25 -26.48
C ASP A 456 22.07 3.81 -25.10
N ASN A 457 21.29 2.73 -25.04
CA ASN A 457 20.81 2.16 -23.78
C ASN A 457 21.95 1.49 -22.98
N LEU A 458 22.97 0.96 -23.65
CA LEU A 458 24.15 0.37 -23.01
C LEU A 458 25.17 1.42 -22.52
N ARG A 459 25.22 2.59 -23.16
CA ARG A 459 26.18 3.67 -22.82
C ARG A 459 25.78 4.49 -21.60
N GLN A 460 24.54 4.39 -21.12
CA GLN A 460 24.12 5.13 -19.94
C GLN A 460 24.58 4.41 -18.65
N PRO A 461 25.31 5.09 -17.75
CA PRO A 461 25.60 4.54 -16.44
C PRO A 461 24.29 4.35 -15.65
N VAL A 462 24.16 3.20 -14.98
CA VAL A 462 23.05 2.87 -14.05
C VAL A 462 23.04 3.80 -12.86
#